data_AF-A0A183KVA1-F1
#
_entry.id   AF-A0A183KVA1-F1
#
_cell.length_a   1.000
_cell.length_b   1.000
_cell.length_c   1.000
_cell.angle_alpha   90.00
_cell.angle_beta   90.00
_cell.angle_gamma   90.00
#
_symmetry.space_group_name_H-M   'P 1'
#
loop_
_entity.id
_entity.type
_entity.pdbx_description
1 polymer ?
#
loop_
_entity_poly.entity_id
_entity_poly.type
_entity_poly.pdbx_seq_one_letter_code
_entity_poly.pdbx_strand_id
1 'polypeptide(L)' 'MTFNSQGPSESDLGKDANVLIMELNKGFQSTNLGIQCKTIAQFPSVLEKYPFPVVINSILLKITQIFCDG' A
#
# COMPACT_ATOMS: atom_id res chain seq x y z
N MET A 1 20.90 19.94 24.39
CA MET A 1 19.98 18.93 23.82
C MET A 1 19.75 19.29 22.37
N THR A 2 20.49 18.69 21.45
CA THR A 2 20.24 18.82 20.01
C THR A 2 19.21 17.75 19.63
N PHE A 3 17.98 18.16 19.35
CA PHE A 3 16.97 17.30 18.76
C PHE A 3 17.41 16.98 17.33
N ASN A 4 18.03 15.81 17.16
CA ASN A 4 18.37 15.28 15.86
C ASN A 4 17.06 14.81 15.19
N SER A 5 16.41 15.71 14.43
CA SER A 5 15.34 15.32 13.49
C SER A 5 15.98 14.64 12.28
N GLN A 6 16.49 13.43 12.47
CA GLN A 6 16.62 12.50 11.36
C GLN A 6 15.18 12.12 10.98
N GLY A 7 14.70 12.67 9.85
CA GLY A 7 13.52 12.12 9.19
C GLY A 7 13.68 10.60 9.01
N PRO A 8 12.58 9.84 8.93
CA PRO A 8 12.66 8.39 8.83
C PRO A 8 13.64 8.02 7.73
N SER A 9 14.61 7.16 8.06
CA SER A 9 15.63 6.75 7.09
C SER A 9 14.94 6.08 5.89
N GLU A 10 15.45 6.26 4.67
CA GLU A 10 14.85 5.64 3.47
C GLU A 10 14.69 4.11 3.63
N SER A 11 15.55 3.48 4.43
CA SER A 11 15.44 2.07 4.80
C SER A 11 14.24 1.74 5.67
N ASP A 12 13.79 2.64 6.54
CA ASP A 12 12.60 2.43 7.36
C ASP A 12 11.33 2.64 6.52
N LEU A 13 11.32 3.65 5.65
CA LEU A 13 10.20 3.90 4.73
C LEU A 13 10.02 2.73 3.74
N GLY A 14 11.12 2.14 3.26
CA GLY A 14 11.08 0.96 2.39
C GLY A 14 10.57 -0.30 3.08
N LYS A 15 10.91 -0.51 4.36
CA LYS A 15 10.35 -1.62 5.15
C LYS A 15 8.86 -1.43 5.38
N ASP A 16 8.44 -0.23 5.74
CA ASP A 16 7.03 0.09 5.98
C ASP A 16 6.19 -0.03 4.70
N ALA A 17 6.75 0.33 3.53
CA ALA A 17 6.11 0.12 2.24
C ALA A 17 5.89 -1.37 1.94
N ASN A 18 6.88 -2.23 2.21
CA ASN A 18 6.75 -3.67 1.99
C ASN A 18 5.68 -4.30 2.88
N VAL A 19 5.62 -3.91 4.16
CA VAL A 19 4.58 -4.38 5.09
C VAL A 19 3.19 -3.95 4.59
N LEU A 20 3.04 -2.69 4.21
CA LEU A 20 1.79 -2.15 3.70
C LEU A 20 1.32 -2.86 2.42
N ILE A 21 2.22 -3.12 1.46
CA ILE A 21 1.90 -3.85 0.22
C ILE A 21 1.45 -5.28 0.56
N MET A 22 2.08 -5.93 1.55
CA MET A 22 1.67 -7.25 2.01
C MET A 22 0.26 -7.23 2.62
N GLU A 23 -0.07 -6.23 3.44
CA GLU A 23 -1.40 -6.05 4.02
C GLU A 23 -2.47 -5.76 2.95
N LEU A 24 -2.16 -4.91 1.99
CA LEU A 24 -3.03 -4.64 0.84
C LEU A 24 -3.30 -5.92 0.06
N ASN A 25 -2.26 -6.71 -0.24
CA ASN A 25 -2.40 -8.00 -0.90
C ASN A 25 -3.35 -8.95 -0.14
N LYS A 26 -3.26 -8.99 1.19
CA LYS A 26 -4.15 -9.80 2.03
C LYS A 26 -5.60 -9.30 1.98
N GLY A 27 -5.81 -7.98 1.99
CA GLY A 27 -7.14 -7.36 1.87
C GLY A 27 -7.78 -7.65 0.53
N PHE A 28 -7.02 -7.53 -0.55
CA PHE A 28 -7.45 -7.83 -1.91
C PHE A 28 -7.78 -9.30 -2.15
N GLN A 29 -7.07 -10.22 -1.50
CA GLN A 29 -7.34 -11.67 -1.58
C GLN A 29 -8.44 -12.15 -0.60
N SER A 30 -9.08 -11.23 0.13
CA SER A 30 -10.15 -11.60 1.05
C SER A 30 -11.38 -12.12 0.32
N THR A 31 -12.03 -13.17 0.81
CA THR A 31 -13.33 -13.62 0.30
C THR A 31 -14.49 -12.72 0.71
N ASN A 32 -14.25 -11.73 1.59
CA ASN A 32 -15.23 -10.77 2.04
C ASN A 32 -15.18 -9.49 1.20
N LEU A 33 -16.26 -9.24 0.44
CA LEU A 33 -16.39 -8.06 -0.41
C LEU A 33 -16.21 -6.74 0.36
N GLY A 34 -16.73 -6.63 1.59
CA GLY A 34 -16.57 -5.42 2.40
C GLY A 34 -15.12 -5.14 2.79
N ILE A 35 -14.31 -6.19 3.00
CA ILE A 35 -12.86 -6.05 3.24
C ILE A 35 -12.16 -5.59 1.96
N GLN A 36 -12.46 -6.21 0.82
CA GLN A 36 -11.90 -5.80 -0.47
C GLN A 36 -12.22 -4.34 -0.79
N CYS A 37 -13.47 -3.91 -0.63
CA CYS A 37 -13.89 -2.53 -0.85
C CYS A 37 -13.16 -1.55 0.08
N LYS A 38 -12.99 -1.90 1.37
CA LYS A 38 -12.23 -1.08 2.32
C LYS A 38 -10.77 -0.95 1.88
N THR A 39 -10.14 -2.03 1.44
CA THR A 39 -8.76 -2.02 0.95
C THR A 39 -8.61 -1.16 -0.30
N ILE A 40 -9.56 -1.23 -1.24
CA ILE A 40 -9.58 -0.35 -2.44
C ILE A 40 -9.72 1.12 -2.02
N ALA A 41 -10.60 1.44 -1.06
CA ALA A 41 -10.81 2.81 -0.60
C ALA A 41 -9.59 3.41 0.12
N GLN A 42 -8.70 2.58 0.67
CA GLN A 42 -7.46 3.03 1.34
C GLN A 42 -6.33 3.36 0.35
N PHE A 43 -6.45 2.95 -0.91
CA PHE A 43 -5.42 3.14 -1.93
C PHE A 43 -4.93 4.59 -2.10
N PRO A 44 -5.79 5.64 -2.13
CA PRO A 44 -5.32 7.01 -2.31
C PRO A 44 -4.31 7.44 -1.23
N SER A 45 -4.59 7.13 0.04
CA SER A 45 -3.71 7.46 1.16
C SER A 45 -2.37 6.71 1.10
N VAL A 46 -2.35 5.52 0.49
CA VAL A 46 -1.12 4.75 0.27
C VAL A 46 -0.23 5.43 -0.78
N LEU A 47 -0.82 5.93 -1.86
CA LEU A 47 -0.09 6.65 -2.91
C LEU A 47 0.52 7.96 -2.40
N GLU A 48 -0.21 8.68 -1.54
CA GLU A 48 0.28 9.90 -0.89
C GLU A 48 1.51 9.62 -0.01
N LYS A 49 1.50 8.49 0.71
CA LYS A 49 2.59 8.11 1.61
C LYS A 49 3.78 7.48 0.88
N TYR A 50 3.54 6.77 -0.22
CA TYR A 50 4.57 6.04 -0.98
C TYR A 50 4.45 6.32 -2.48
N PRO A 51 4.83 7.52 -2.95
CA PRO A 51 4.70 7.94 -4.36
C PRO A 51 5.76 7.32 -5.27
N PHE A 52 6.23 6.11 -4.96
CA PHE A 52 7.27 5.42 -5.72
C PHE A 52 6.65 4.64 -6.88
N PRO A 53 7.12 4.80 -8.13
CA PRO A 53 6.52 4.16 -9.31
C PRO A 53 6.29 2.66 -9.17
N VAL A 54 7.23 1.95 -8.52
CA VAL A 54 7.12 0.51 -8.26
C VAL A 54 5.91 0.16 -7.37
N VAL A 55 5.62 0.97 -6.35
CA VAL A 55 4.49 0.77 -5.42
C VAL A 55 3.18 1.06 -6.15
N ILE A 56 3.13 2.17 -6.88
CA ILE A 56 1.95 2.56 -7.67
C ILE A 56 1.58 1.46 -8.66
N ASN A 57 2.55 1.03 -9.48
CA ASN A 57 2.31 -0.01 -10.49
C ASN A 57 1.86 -1.32 -9.86
N SER A 58 2.49 -1.73 -8.76
CA SER A 58 2.16 -2.98 -8.06
C SER A 58 0.71 -3.00 -7.57
N ILE A 59 0.24 -1.89 -7.00
CA ILE A 59 -1.14 -1.81 -6.49
C ILE A 59 -2.15 -1.69 -7.62
N LEU A 60 -1.87 -0.89 -8.67
CA LEU A 60 -2.77 -0.77 -9.82
C LEU A 60 -2.99 -2.10 -10.52
N LEU A 61 -1.93 -2.88 -10.76
CA LEU A 61 -2.05 -4.22 -11.34
C LEU A 61 -2.97 -5.13 -10.50
N LYS A 62 -2.88 -5.03 -9.17
CA LYS A 62 -3.71 -5.81 -8.25
C LYS A 62 -5.18 -5.41 -8.31
N ILE A 63 -5.46 -4.10 -8.36
CA ILE A 63 -6.82 -3.57 -8.50
C ILE A 63 -7.41 -3.99 -9.85
N THR A 64 -6.64 -3.89 -10.94
CA THR A 64 -7.07 -4.37 -12.26
C THR A 64 -7.44 -5.84 -12.22
N GLN A 65 -6.63 -6.67 -11.56
CA GLN A 65 -6.92 -8.09 -11.42
C GLN A 65 -8.25 -8.34 -10.71
N ILE A 66 -8.52 -7.68 -9.57
CA ILE A 66 -9.81 -7.81 -8.87
C ILE A 66 -10.99 -7.36 -9.74
N PHE A 67 -10.80 -6.30 -10.51
CA PHE A 67 -11.85 -5.77 -11.38
C PHE A 67 -12.14 -6.70 -12.56
N CYS A 68 -11.11 -7.34 -13.12
CA CYS A 68 -11.23 -8.25 -14.26
C CYS A 68 -11.67 -9.66 -13.87
N ASP A 69 -11.25 -10.17 -12.71
CA ASP A 69 -11.55 -11.52 -12.21
C ASP A 69 -12.92 -11.60 -11.51
N GLY A 70 -13.70 -10.50 -11.50
CA GLY A 70 -14.95 -10.31 -10.75
C GLY A 70 -15.96 -11.45 -10.82
#